data_AF-A0AAN8HVQ0-F1
#
_entry.id   AF-A0AAN8HVQ0-F1
#
_cell.length_a   1.000
_cell.length_b   1.000
_cell.length_c   1.000
_cell.angle_alpha   90.00
_cell.angle_beta   90.00
_cell.angle_gamma   90.00
#
_symmetry.space_group_name_H-M   'P 1'
#
loop_
_entity.id
_entity.type
_entity.pdbx_description
1 polymer ?
#
loop_
_entity_poly.entity_id
_entity_poly.type
_entity_poly.pdbx_seq_one_letter_code
_entity_poly.pdbx_strand_id
1 'polypeptide(L)'
;MEEVPGELTQDDLAPDDVMILDTWDQVFVWIGNEARDEEKQEAADSAVKYLDSDPADRDPRTPTVTLKQGFEPPTFTGWFLGWNYDYWTE
;
A
#
# COMPACT_ATOMS: atom_id res chain seq x y z
N MET A 1 -9.26 8.32 3.29
CA MET A 1 -8.94 7.05 2.65
C MET A 1 -10.00 6.81 1.61
N GLU A 2 -9.63 6.88 0.34
CA GLU A 2 -10.53 6.59 -0.78
C GLU A 2 -10.32 5.13 -1.17
N GLU A 3 -11.40 4.35 -1.23
CA GLU A 3 -11.34 2.97 -1.69
C GLU A 3 -11.37 2.96 -3.22
N VAL A 4 -10.44 2.25 -3.87
CA VAL A 4 -10.41 2.11 -5.32
C VAL A 4 -11.32 0.95 -5.72
N PRO A 5 -12.45 1.19 -6.42
CA PRO A 5 -13.36 0.13 -6.81
C PRO A 5 -12.89 -0.52 -8.12
N GLY A 6 -12.70 -1.84 -8.12
CA GLY A 6 -12.46 -2.61 -9.34
C GLY A 6 -11.22 -3.51 -9.27
N GLU A 7 -10.69 -3.84 -10.44
CA GLU A 7 -9.43 -4.57 -10.57
C GLU A 7 -8.26 -3.65 -10.21
N LEU A 8 -7.39 -4.08 -9.30
CA LEU A 8 -6.22 -3.31 -8.91
C LEU A 8 -5.21 -3.26 -10.06
N THR A 9 -4.85 -2.04 -10.46
CA THR A 9 -3.85 -1.78 -11.51
C THR A 9 -2.73 -0.89 -11.00
N GLN A 10 -1.57 -0.93 -11.67
CA GLN A 10 -0.43 -0.14 -11.25
C GLN A 10 -0.69 1.37 -11.37
N ASP A 11 -1.56 1.78 -12.30
CA ASP A 11 -2.01 3.17 -12.46
C ASP A 11 -2.78 3.72 -11.24
N ASP A 12 -3.32 2.84 -10.38
CA ASP A 12 -4.00 3.25 -9.15
C ASP A 12 -3.01 3.69 -8.05
N LEU A 13 -1.70 3.42 -8.21
CA LEU A 13 -0.68 3.81 -7.25
C LEU A 13 -0.16 5.22 -7.54
N ALA A 14 -0.60 6.19 -6.75
CA ALA A 14 -0.20 7.60 -6.91
C ALA A 14 1.22 7.87 -6.36
N PRO A 15 2.23 8.24 -7.17
CA PRO A 15 3.61 8.47 -6.72
C PRO A 15 3.78 9.58 -5.69
N ASP A 16 2.83 10.51 -5.64
CA ASP A 16 2.76 11.65 -4.74
C ASP A 16 2.02 11.34 -3.43
N ASP A 17 1.54 10.11 -3.23
CA ASP A 17 0.77 9.70 -2.05
C ASP A 17 1.28 8.38 -1.42
N VAL A 18 0.71 8.02 -0.28
CA VAL A 18 0.91 6.76 0.42
C VAL A 18 -0.35 5.91 0.30
N MET A 19 -0.19 4.71 -0.26
CA MET A 19 -1.28 3.77 -0.50
C MET A 19 -1.26 2.65 0.53
N ILE A 20 -2.43 2.14 0.91
CA ILE A 20 -2.55 0.97 1.78
C ILE A 20 -3.26 -0.13 1.01
N LEU A 21 -2.61 -1.29 0.89
CA LEU A 21 -3.20 -2.49 0.33
C LEU A 21 -3.45 -3.49 1.46
N ASP A 22 -4.72 -3.73 1.73
CA ASP A 22 -5.16 -4.71 2.70
C ASP A 22 -5.44 -6.07 2.04
N THR A 23 -4.73 -7.11 2.47
CA THR A 23 -4.84 -8.47 1.94
C THR A 23 -5.41 -9.47 2.94
N TRP A 24 -5.97 -9.00 4.05
CA TRP A 24 -6.43 -9.81 5.18
C TRP A 24 -5.34 -10.43 6.03
N ASP A 25 -4.46 -11.23 5.44
CA ASP A 25 -3.34 -11.83 6.16
C ASP A 25 -2.25 -10.82 6.51
N GLN A 26 -2.12 -9.76 5.72
CA GLN A 26 -1.15 -8.68 5.94
C GLN A 26 -1.61 -7.37 5.31
N VAL A 27 -1.09 -6.26 5.84
CA VAL A 27 -1.35 -4.92 5.30
C VAL A 27 -0.05 -4.38 4.71
N PHE A 28 -0.07 -4.02 3.43
CA PHE A 28 1.04 -3.36 2.77
C PHE A 28 0.84 -1.86 2.76
N VAL A 29 1.90 -1.13 3.04
CA VAL A 29 1.95 0.33 2.99
C VAL A 29 2.89 0.72 1.89
N TRP A 30 2.36 1.13 0.75
CA TRP A 30 3.15 1.54 -0.39
C TRP A 30 3.43 3.04 -0.32
N ILE A 31 4.71 3.39 -0.38
CA ILE A 31 5.18 4.77 -0.29
C ILE A 31 5.62 5.24 -1.68
N GLY A 32 4.91 6.23 -2.21
CA GLY A 32 5.31 6.95 -3.41
C GLY A 32 6.63 7.68 -3.23
N ASN A 33 7.42 7.75 -4.29
CA ASN A 33 8.72 8.42 -4.32
C ASN A 33 8.55 9.93 -4.13
N GLU A 34 7.48 10.51 -4.68
CA GLU A 34 7.13 11.93 -4.60
C GLU A 34 6.27 12.29 -3.38
N ALA A 35 5.83 11.30 -2.59
CA ALA A 35 5.07 11.52 -1.36
C ALA A 35 5.86 12.36 -0.33
N ARG A 36 5.14 13.13 0.49
CA ARG A 36 5.77 14.06 1.44
C ARG A 36 6.48 13.31 2.57
N ASP A 37 7.57 13.87 3.09
CA ASP A 37 8.32 13.26 4.20
C ASP A 37 7.47 13.08 5.47
N GLU A 38 6.46 13.93 5.66
CA GLU A 38 5.47 13.82 6.73
C GLU A 38 4.58 12.58 6.51
N GLU A 39 4.03 12.42 5.30
CA GLU A 39 3.21 11.26 4.93
C GLU A 39 4.01 9.96 4.98
N LYS A 40 5.28 9.99 4.57
CA LYS A 40 6.21 8.84 4.67
C LYS A 40 6.44 8.40 6.12
N GLN A 41 6.50 9.34 7.06
CA GLN A 41 6.63 9.04 8.50
C GLN A 41 5.30 8.54 9.07
N GLU A 42 4.20 9.17 8.70
CA GLU A 42 2.86 8.78 9.15
C GLU A 42 2.32 7.53 8.44
N ALA A 43 3.01 7.01 7.42
CA ALA A 43 2.61 5.84 6.64
C ALA A 43 2.42 4.60 7.53
N ALA A 44 3.38 4.34 8.41
CA ALA A 44 3.31 3.22 9.35
C ALA A 44 2.18 3.40 10.37
N ASP A 45 2.05 4.62 10.92
CA ASP A 45 0.98 4.95 11.87
C ASP A 45 -0.40 4.88 11.23
N SER A 46 -0.52 5.23 9.95
CA SER A 46 -1.76 5.18 9.18
C SER A 46 -2.23 3.74 9.01
N ALA A 47 -1.32 2.78 8.80
CA ALA A 47 -1.67 1.37 8.72
C ALA A 47 -2.11 0.79 10.07
N VAL A 48 -1.46 1.22 11.17
CA VAL A 48 -1.91 0.85 12.53
C VAL A 48 -3.29 1.42 12.83
N LYS A 49 -3.51 2.71 12.52
CA LYS A 49 -4.84 3.35 12.67
C LYS A 49 -5.90 2.67 11.82
N TYR A 50 -5.54 2.24 10.61
CA TYR A 50 -6.43 1.50 9.72
C TYR A 50 -6.89 0.19 10.37
N LEU A 51 -5.94 -0.61 10.86
CA LEU A 51 -6.22 -1.86 11.58
C LEU A 51 -7.04 -1.63 12.87
N ASP A 52 -6.72 -0.59 13.64
CA ASP A 52 -7.45 -0.23 14.87
C ASP A 52 -8.89 0.23 14.58
N SER A 53 -9.13 0.80 13.40
CA SER A 53 -10.46 1.26 12.98
C SER A 53 -11.33 0.17 12.35
N ASP A 54 -10.75 -1.01 12.08
CA ASP A 54 -11.44 -2.11 11.41
C ASP A 54 -12.50 -2.74 12.34
N PRO A 55 -13.80 -2.70 11.99
CA PRO A 55 -14.86 -3.29 12.79
C PRO A 55 -14.90 -4.83 12.74
N ALA A 56 -14.07 -5.47 11.91
CA ALA A 56 -14.10 -6.91 11.64
C ALA A 56 -13.45 -7.81 12.72
N ASP A 57 -13.04 -7.25 13.87
CA ASP A 57 -12.36 -7.99 14.96
C ASP A 57 -11.14 -8.76 14.44
N ARG A 58 -10.36 -8.11 13.58
CA ARG A 58 -9.14 -8.69 13.03
C ARG A 58 -8.07 -8.86 14.08
N ASP A 59 -7.15 -9.79 13.83
CA ASP A 59 -6.03 -10.03 14.72
C ASP A 59 -5.14 -8.77 14.78
N PRO A 60 -4.93 -8.16 15.96
CA PRO A 60 -4.05 -6.99 16.10
C PRO A 60 -2.60 -7.28 15.75
N ARG A 61 -2.23 -8.56 15.59
CA ARG A 61 -0.89 -9.02 15.19
C ARG A 61 -0.74 -9.12 13.68
N THR A 62 -1.72 -8.67 12.90
CA THR A 62 -1.62 -8.62 11.44
C THR A 62 -0.36 -7.83 11.05
N PRO A 63 0.60 -8.45 10.35
CA PRO A 63 1.84 -7.79 10.01
C PRO A 63 1.61 -6.65 9.02
N THR A 64 2.22 -5.50 9.31
CA THR A 64 2.28 -4.35 8.39
C THR A 64 3.64 -4.35 7.68
N VAL A 65 3.63 -4.17 6.36
CA VAL A 65 4.84 -4.18 5.53
C VAL A 65 4.93 -2.89 4.73
N THR A 66 5.94 -2.08 5.02
CA THR A 66 6.20 -0.85 4.26
C THR A 66 7.02 -1.14 3.01
N LEU A 67 6.54 -0.67 1.87
CA LEU A 67 7.11 -0.79 0.54
C LEU A 67 7.44 0.59 0.00
N LYS A 68 8.50 0.69 -0.80
CA LYS A 68 8.85 1.91 -1.53
C LYS A 68 8.61 1.68 -3.00
N GLN A 69 8.15 2.72 -3.70
CA GLN A 69 8.01 2.73 -5.15
C GLN A 69 9.28 2.21 -5.84
N GLY A 70 9.13 1.25 -6.75
CA GLY A 70 10.22 0.61 -7.50
C GLY A 70 10.95 -0.51 -6.77
N PHE A 71 10.57 -0.83 -5.52
CA PHE A 71 11.14 -1.92 -4.72
C PHE A 71 10.06 -2.88 -4.21
N GLU A 72 8.95 -3.01 -4.94
CA GLU A 72 7.81 -3.83 -4.55
C GLU A 72 8.13 -5.34 -4.69
N PRO A 73 7.90 -6.15 -3.64
CA PRO A 73 8.13 -7.59 -3.70
C PRO A 73 7.03 -8.29 -4.52
N PRO A 74 7.29 -9.53 -5.01
CA PRO A 74 6.29 -10.33 -5.73
C PRO A 74 4.99 -10.58 -4.94
N THR A 75 5.06 -10.57 -3.61
CA THR A 75 3.89 -10.70 -2.73
C THR A 75 2.94 -9.51 -2.77
N PHE A 76 3.42 -8.36 -3.25
CA PHE A 76 2.62 -7.15 -3.48
C PHE A 76 2.21 -7.04 -4.94
N THR A 77 3.16 -7.14 -5.87
CA THR A 77 2.90 -6.97 -7.30
C THR A 77 1.94 -8.01 -7.87
N GLY A 78 1.86 -9.19 -7.24
CA GLY A 78 0.90 -10.23 -7.60
C GLY A 78 -0.57 -9.89 -7.37
N TRP A 79 -0.88 -8.82 -6.61
CA TRP A 79 -2.25 -8.34 -6.42
C TRP A 79 -2.75 -7.44 -7.55
N PHE A 80 -1.83 -6.92 -8.37
CA PHE A 80 -2.14 -6.01 -9.45
C PHE A 80 -2.14 -6.75 -10.79
N LEU A 81 -3.13 -6.49 -11.64
CA LEU A 81 -3.19 -7.11 -12.95
C LEU A 81 -2.18 -6.47 -13.90
N GLY A 82 -1.28 -7.30 -14.44
CA GLY A 82 -0.34 -6.87 -15.48
C GLY A 82 0.77 -5.93 -14.99
N TRP A 83 1.24 -6.11 -13.75
CA TRP A 83 2.31 -5.30 -13.16
C TRP A 83 3.52 -5.15 -14.09
N ASN A 84 3.93 -3.92 -14.36
CA ASN A 84 5.09 -3.57 -15.17
C ASN A 84 6.22 -3.03 -14.26
N TYR A 85 7.32 -3.79 -14.18
CA TYR A 85 8.49 -3.40 -13.38
C TYR A 85 9.22 -2.17 -13.93
N ASP A 86 9.07 -1.87 -15.22
CA ASP A 86 9.69 -0.72 -15.87
C ASP A 86 8.79 0.52 -15.88
N TYR A 87 7.55 0.43 -15.37
CA TYR A 87 6.55 1.52 -15.39
C TYR A 87 7.06 2.82 -14.75
N TRP A 88 7.86 2.71 -13.68
CA TRP A 88 8.42 3.86 -12.96
C TRP A 88 9.77 4.35 -13.51
N THR A 89 10.28 3.70 -14.56
CA THR A 89 11.61 3.99 -15.12
C THR A 89 11.57 4.77 -16.44
N GLU A 90 10.38 4.95 -17.01
CA GLU A 90 10.14 5.73 -18.24
C GLU A 90 9.99 7.24 -17.99
#